data_AF-A0A8T4YST8-F1
#
_entry.id   AF-A0A8T4YST8-F1
#
_cell.length_a   1.000
_cell.length_b   1.000
_cell.length_c   1.000
_cell.angle_alpha   90.00
_cell.angle_beta   90.00
_cell.angle_gamma   90.00
#
_symmetry.space_group_name_H-M   'P 1'
#
loop_
_entity.id
_entity.type
_entity.pdbx_description
1 polymer ?
#
loop_
_entity_poly.entity_id
_entity_poly.type
_entity_poly.pdbx_seq_one_letter_code
_entity_poly.pdbx_strand_id
1 'polypeptide(L)'
;MASLDLLLVMAVAPGLFFLWFFWVRDKYEREPARLLLSTFLLGALAIIPALILETIGGLVIAAPEEGSSPVQTLLHYFIVIAFVEESMKYLAVRVKAYRSKEFNEVMDGIVYSSAAALGFATVENILYVLPRGLGVGLLRAVLSVPGHALDSGMFGFFLGLAKVRGGTGLVCAGLMVATFFHGLWDSILSLGGDLLLVLLVYSSQWVVVALMMRRAARLSPFRERVIPALIPLIRQRWAATCPKCGRPLVFIERYSGWFCYSCRRYASEPASMGIPSAASYLPVAVRGRPPQEAPPIAHPGTKYCINCRFLMPESSRYCSRCGAAQS
;
A
#
# COMPACT_ATOMS: atom_id res chain seq x y z
N MET A 1 4.49 -30.06 30.38
CA MET A 1 5.38 -29.60 29.30
C MET A 1 4.56 -29.47 28.04
N ALA A 2 4.71 -28.37 27.29
CA ALA A 2 4.05 -28.23 25.99
C ALA A 2 4.59 -29.30 25.02
N SER A 3 3.74 -29.85 24.14
CA SER A 3 4.20 -30.78 23.09
C SER A 3 5.10 -30.05 22.09
N LEU A 4 6.02 -30.79 21.47
CA LEU A 4 6.88 -30.26 20.40
C LEU A 4 6.04 -29.61 19.29
N ASP A 5 4.95 -30.26 18.89
CA ASP A 5 4.03 -29.76 17.87
C ASP A 5 3.44 -28.40 18.24
N LEU A 6 3.05 -28.21 19.50
CA LEU A 6 2.51 -26.95 19.99
C LEU A 6 3.58 -25.84 19.93
N LEU A 7 4.82 -26.14 20.32
CA LEU A 7 5.92 -25.17 20.27
C LEU A 7 6.26 -24.78 18.83
N LEU A 8 6.25 -25.73 17.89
CA LEU A 8 6.46 -25.46 16.47
C LEU A 8 5.34 -24.61 15.87
N VAL A 9 4.08 -24.90 16.20
CA VAL A 9 2.93 -24.07 15.77
C VAL A 9 3.09 -22.65 16.30
N MET A 10 3.42 -22.49 17.58
CA MET A 10 3.65 -21.16 18.18
C MET A 10 4.85 -20.43 17.57
N ALA A 11 5.86 -21.16 17.12
CA ALA A 11 7.02 -20.56 16.47
C ALA A 11 6.70 -20.07 15.04
N VAL A 12 5.91 -20.84 14.28
CA VAL A 12 5.68 -20.62 12.84
C VAL A 12 4.43 -19.82 12.52
N ALA A 13 3.32 -20.07 13.23
CA ALA A 13 2.02 -19.46 12.93
C ALA A 13 2.04 -17.93 12.93
N PRO A 14 2.72 -17.23 13.87
CA PRO A 14 2.79 -15.77 13.86
C PRO A 14 3.45 -15.23 12.58
N GLY A 15 4.52 -15.89 12.11
CA GLY A 15 5.22 -15.51 10.88
C GLY A 15 4.31 -15.55 9.65
N LEU A 16 3.52 -16.63 9.52
CA LEU A 16 2.55 -16.80 8.43
C LEU A 16 1.36 -15.84 8.56
N PHE A 17 0.88 -15.61 9.78
CA PHE A 17 -0.22 -14.67 10.04
C PHE A 17 0.18 -13.25 9.61
N PHE A 18 1.35 -12.77 10.03
CA PHE A 18 1.80 -11.44 9.65
C PHE A 18 2.18 -11.35 8.17
N LEU A 19 2.60 -12.45 7.55
CA LEU A 19 2.85 -12.48 6.10
C LEU A 19 1.55 -12.21 5.34
N TRP A 20 0.48 -12.91 5.73
CA TRP A 20 -0.86 -12.65 5.23
C TRP A 20 -1.31 -11.21 5.53
N PHE A 21 -1.08 -10.71 6.75
CA PHE A 21 -1.45 -9.34 7.14
C PHE A 21 -0.83 -8.29 6.22
N PHE A 22 0.47 -8.34 5.94
CA PHE A 22 1.12 -7.36 5.05
C PHE A 22 0.66 -7.54 3.61
N TRP A 23 0.49 -8.78 3.15
CA TRP A 23 0.04 -9.07 1.79
C TRP A 23 -1.36 -8.50 1.47
N VAL A 24 -2.32 -8.63 2.38
CA VAL A 24 -3.69 -8.10 2.14
C VAL A 24 -3.78 -6.56 2.24
N ARG A 25 -2.74 -5.92 2.78
CA ARG A 25 -2.67 -4.45 2.91
C ARG A 25 -2.17 -3.78 1.65
N ASP A 26 -1.64 -4.53 0.69
CA ASP A 26 -1.61 -4.05 -0.68
C ASP A 26 -3.03 -4.00 -1.24
N LYS A 27 -3.51 -2.78 -1.45
CA LYS A 27 -4.90 -2.51 -1.83
C LYS A 27 -5.10 -2.44 -3.33
N TYR A 28 -4.05 -2.11 -4.10
CA TYR A 28 -4.21 -1.76 -5.51
C TYR A 28 -3.62 -2.80 -6.44
N GLU A 29 -2.49 -3.40 -6.08
CA GLU A 29 -1.88 -4.48 -6.84
C GLU A 29 -1.29 -5.53 -5.88
N ARG A 30 -2.06 -6.57 -5.55
CA ARG A 30 -1.55 -7.62 -4.66
C ARG A 30 -0.48 -8.44 -5.34
N GLU A 31 0.63 -8.60 -4.61
CA GLU A 31 1.79 -9.36 -5.07
C GLU A 31 1.50 -10.85 -5.33
N PRO A 32 2.14 -11.47 -6.33
CA PRO A 32 1.99 -12.90 -6.59
C PRO A 32 2.47 -13.74 -5.40
N ALA A 33 1.58 -14.61 -4.89
CA ALA A 33 1.85 -15.43 -3.71
C ALA A 33 3.14 -16.27 -3.81
N ARG A 34 3.50 -16.75 -5.02
CA ARG A 34 4.74 -17.51 -5.26
C ARG A 34 5.98 -16.66 -5.03
N LEU A 35 5.98 -15.40 -5.47
CA LEU A 35 7.11 -14.51 -5.28
C LEU A 35 7.23 -14.13 -3.82
N LEU A 36 6.12 -13.76 -3.18
CA LEU A 36 6.03 -13.47 -1.76
C LEU A 36 6.56 -14.62 -0.88
N LEU A 37 6.06 -15.86 -1.11
CA LEU A 37 6.52 -17.04 -0.39
C LEU A 37 8.01 -17.30 -0.62
N SER A 38 8.50 -17.11 -1.84
CA SER A 38 9.93 -17.28 -2.09
C SER A 38 10.80 -16.23 -1.40
N THR A 39 10.31 -15.00 -1.23
CA THR A 39 10.98 -13.95 -0.47
C THR A 39 11.00 -14.29 1.02
N PHE A 40 9.90 -14.82 1.55
CA PHE A 40 9.83 -15.36 2.90
C PHE A 40 10.86 -16.49 3.11
N LEU A 41 10.93 -17.47 2.21
CA LEU A 41 11.90 -18.56 2.31
C LEU A 41 13.36 -18.08 2.19
N LEU A 42 13.62 -17.09 1.33
CA LEU A 42 14.95 -16.46 1.26
C LEU A 42 15.32 -15.74 2.56
N GLY A 43 14.36 -15.09 3.20
CA GLY A 43 14.54 -14.49 4.52
C GLY A 43 14.82 -15.52 5.61
N ALA A 44 14.10 -16.66 5.60
CA ALA A 44 14.37 -17.79 6.49
C ALA A 44 15.78 -18.36 6.30
N LEU A 45 16.28 -18.41 5.06
CA LEU A 45 17.66 -18.82 4.77
C LEU A 45 18.70 -17.76 5.16
N ALA A 46 18.31 -16.47 5.16
CA ALA A 46 19.21 -15.35 5.45
C ALA A 46 19.70 -15.32 6.90
N ILE A 47 19.05 -16.07 7.81
CA ILE A 47 19.54 -16.26 9.19
C ILE A 47 20.89 -16.99 9.23
N ILE A 48 21.16 -17.90 8.28
CA ILE A 48 22.41 -18.68 8.26
C ILE A 48 23.64 -17.77 8.10
N PRO A 49 23.73 -16.93 7.05
CA PRO A 49 24.84 -15.99 6.95
C PRO A 49 24.81 -14.91 8.04
N ALA A 50 23.64 -14.54 8.56
CA ALA A 50 23.54 -13.60 9.68
C ALA A 50 24.24 -14.14 10.94
N LEU A 51 23.91 -15.37 11.37
CA LEU A 51 24.54 -16.03 12.51
C LEU A 51 26.06 -16.15 12.37
N ILE A 52 26.57 -16.42 11.16
CA ILE A 52 28.02 -16.47 10.90
C ILE A 52 28.65 -15.09 11.11
N LEU A 53 28.05 -14.05 10.53
CA LEU A 53 28.56 -12.67 10.64
C LEU A 53 28.44 -12.12 12.06
N GLU A 54 27.37 -12.43 12.78
CA GLU A 54 27.17 -12.10 14.20
C GLU A 54 28.21 -12.79 15.07
N THR A 55 28.50 -14.07 14.82
CA THR A 55 29.56 -14.80 15.54
C THR A 55 30.92 -14.13 15.33
N ILE A 56 31.26 -13.75 14.10
CA ILE A 56 32.51 -13.05 13.78
C ILE A 56 32.52 -11.66 14.43
N GLY A 57 31.43 -10.91 14.33
CA GLY A 57 31.29 -9.58 14.94
C GLY A 57 31.41 -9.63 16.45
N GLY A 58 30.89 -10.69 17.08
CA GLY A 58 31.03 -10.97 18.51
C GLY A 58 32.49 -11.19 18.97
N LEU A 59 33.41 -11.54 18.07
CA LEU A 59 34.84 -11.60 18.40
C LEU A 59 35.48 -10.20 18.54
N VAL A 60 34.85 -9.17 17.94
CA VAL A 60 35.33 -7.78 17.97
C VAL A 60 34.57 -6.95 18.99
N ILE A 61 33.24 -7.07 19.00
CA ILE A 61 32.34 -6.42 19.95
C ILE A 61 31.56 -7.54 20.64
N ALA A 62 32.11 -8.03 21.75
CA ALA A 62 31.55 -9.14 22.51
C ALA A 62 30.10 -8.90 22.92
N ALA A 63 29.33 -9.98 22.96
CA ALA A 63 27.99 -9.98 23.52
C ALA A 63 28.04 -9.44 24.97
N PRO A 64 27.07 -8.61 25.37
CA PRO A 64 27.06 -8.02 26.69
C PRO A 64 26.85 -9.10 27.76
N GLU A 65 27.66 -9.04 28.82
CA GLU A 65 27.57 -9.88 30.00
C GLU A 65 27.21 -9.02 31.23
N GLU A 66 27.00 -9.66 32.39
CA GLU A 66 26.76 -8.93 33.63
C GLU A 66 27.95 -8.00 33.95
N GLY A 67 27.67 -6.70 34.07
CA GLY A 67 28.70 -5.66 34.27
C GLY A 67 29.24 -5.02 32.98
N SER A 68 28.81 -5.45 31.79
CA SER A 68 29.13 -4.77 30.54
C SER A 68 28.68 -3.31 30.55
N SER A 69 29.48 -2.43 29.95
CA SER A 69 29.12 -1.02 29.85
C SER A 69 27.90 -0.81 28.93
N PRO A 70 27.05 0.21 29.17
CA PRO A 70 25.96 0.54 28.26
C PRO A 70 26.43 0.82 26.83
N VAL A 71 27.60 1.43 26.67
CA VAL A 71 28.18 1.73 25.36
C VAL A 71 28.52 0.45 24.60
N GLN A 72 29.16 -0.53 25.25
CA GLN A 72 29.43 -1.84 24.65
C GLN A 72 28.13 -2.52 24.20
N THR A 73 27.12 -2.49 25.08
CA THR A 73 25.79 -3.09 24.82
C THR A 73 25.15 -2.47 23.58
N LEU A 74 25.14 -1.14 23.48
CA LEU A 74 24.63 -0.41 22.32
C LEU A 74 25.41 -0.74 21.05
N LEU A 75 26.74 -0.75 21.10
CA LEU A 75 27.56 -1.08 19.94
C LEU A 75 27.30 -2.51 19.45
N HIS A 76 27.17 -3.46 20.37
CA HIS A 76 26.87 -4.86 20.02
C HIS A 76 25.52 -4.97 19.30
N TYR A 77 24.43 -4.48 19.90
CA TYR A 77 23.12 -4.64 19.31
C TYR A 77 22.90 -3.82 18.03
N PHE A 78 23.47 -2.62 17.91
CA PHE A 78 23.33 -1.83 16.68
C PHE A 78 24.18 -2.37 15.54
N ILE A 79 25.45 -2.75 15.80
CA ILE A 79 26.41 -3.06 14.74
C ILE A 79 26.46 -4.57 14.46
N VAL A 80 26.53 -5.40 15.49
CA VAL A 80 26.72 -6.85 15.35
C VAL A 80 25.39 -7.55 15.07
N ILE A 81 24.32 -7.16 15.76
CA ILE A 81 23.00 -7.79 15.60
C ILE A 81 22.18 -7.06 14.53
N ALA A 82 21.65 -5.88 14.85
CA ALA A 82 20.64 -5.21 14.03
C ALA A 82 21.13 -4.89 12.62
N PHE A 83 22.34 -4.33 12.46
CA PHE A 83 22.86 -4.00 11.14
C PHE A 83 23.10 -5.23 10.28
N VAL A 84 23.62 -6.32 10.86
CA VAL A 84 23.87 -7.58 10.16
C VAL A 84 22.56 -8.21 9.73
N GLU A 85 21.62 -8.38 10.64
CA GLU A 85 20.32 -8.98 10.35
C GLU A 85 19.55 -8.21 9.27
N GLU A 86 19.42 -6.89 9.42
CA GLU A 86 18.68 -6.06 8.45
C GLU A 86 19.38 -6.06 7.09
N SER A 87 20.72 -6.11 7.06
CA SER A 87 21.47 -6.27 5.82
C SER A 87 21.19 -7.62 5.16
N MET A 88 21.13 -8.72 5.91
CA MET A 88 20.84 -10.04 5.36
C MET A 88 19.40 -10.16 4.85
N LYS A 89 18.42 -9.59 5.58
CA LYS A 89 17.01 -9.51 5.14
C LYS A 89 16.88 -8.66 3.87
N TYR A 90 17.58 -7.53 3.80
CA TYR A 90 17.67 -6.72 2.59
C TYR A 90 18.26 -7.53 1.41
N LEU A 91 19.34 -8.28 1.62
CA LEU A 91 19.91 -9.14 0.58
C LEU A 91 18.90 -10.19 0.09
N ALA A 92 18.14 -10.80 0.99
CA ALA A 92 17.08 -11.75 0.63
C ALA A 92 16.05 -11.13 -0.34
N VAL A 93 15.62 -9.89 -0.09
CA VAL A 93 14.74 -9.14 -1.01
C VAL A 93 15.45 -8.83 -2.33
N ARG A 94 16.70 -8.36 -2.25
CA ARG A 94 17.50 -7.92 -3.41
C ARG A 94 17.82 -9.03 -4.39
N VAL A 95 17.99 -10.26 -3.91
CA VAL A 95 18.36 -11.40 -4.75
C VAL A 95 17.26 -11.72 -5.75
N LYS A 96 15.99 -11.63 -5.34
CA LYS A 96 14.86 -12.07 -6.17
C LYS A 96 13.77 -11.01 -6.34
N ALA A 97 13.05 -10.63 -5.28
CA ALA A 97 11.89 -9.74 -5.37
C ALA A 97 12.23 -8.41 -6.03
N TYR A 98 13.32 -7.76 -5.62
CA TYR A 98 13.72 -6.46 -6.17
C TYR A 98 14.04 -6.50 -7.68
N ARG A 99 14.44 -7.66 -8.21
CA ARG A 99 14.74 -7.86 -9.63
C ARG A 99 13.51 -8.29 -10.43
N SER A 100 12.42 -8.63 -9.75
CA SER A 100 11.17 -8.97 -10.39
C SER A 100 10.54 -7.73 -11.05
N LYS A 101 9.78 -7.97 -12.11
CA LYS A 101 8.89 -6.97 -12.71
C LYS A 101 7.69 -6.64 -11.83
N GLU A 102 7.37 -7.53 -10.89
CA GLU A 102 6.27 -7.36 -9.95
C GLU A 102 6.60 -6.28 -8.91
N PHE A 103 7.88 -6.10 -8.56
CA PHE A 103 8.30 -4.97 -7.73
C PHE A 103 8.33 -3.70 -8.58
N ASN A 104 7.22 -2.99 -8.58
CA ASN A 104 6.94 -1.87 -9.47
C ASN A 104 6.33 -0.64 -8.75
N GLU A 105 6.03 -0.72 -7.45
CA GLU A 105 5.60 0.38 -6.61
C GLU A 105 6.27 0.42 -5.22
N VAL A 106 5.96 1.46 -4.44
CA VAL A 106 6.60 1.67 -3.12
C VAL A 106 6.06 0.70 -2.06
N MET A 107 4.80 0.28 -2.19
CA MET A 107 4.17 -0.65 -1.24
C MET A 107 4.85 -2.03 -1.28
N ASP A 108 5.22 -2.50 -2.47
CA ASP A 108 5.93 -3.76 -2.72
C ASP A 108 7.20 -3.86 -1.89
N GLY A 109 7.93 -2.75 -1.77
CA GLY A 109 9.11 -2.68 -0.92
C GLY A 109 8.80 -3.01 0.53
N ILE A 110 7.71 -2.47 1.09
CA ILE A 110 7.25 -2.83 2.44
C ILE A 110 6.84 -4.30 2.48
N VAL A 111 6.00 -4.75 1.55
CA VAL A 111 5.44 -6.12 1.54
C VAL A 111 6.54 -7.18 1.43
N TYR A 112 7.48 -7.02 0.50
CA TYR A 112 8.57 -7.97 0.30
C TYR A 112 9.60 -7.93 1.41
N SER A 113 9.94 -6.76 1.95
CA SER A 113 10.86 -6.67 3.09
C SER A 113 10.26 -7.26 4.35
N SER A 114 8.98 -6.98 4.65
CA SER A 114 8.27 -7.63 5.75
C SER A 114 8.19 -9.14 5.53
N ALA A 115 8.00 -9.62 4.29
CA ALA A 115 8.02 -11.05 4.00
C ALA A 115 9.37 -11.72 4.30
N ALA A 116 10.48 -11.11 3.85
CA ALA A 116 11.82 -11.60 4.18
C ALA A 116 12.06 -11.61 5.70
N ALA A 117 11.69 -10.53 6.38
CA ALA A 117 11.84 -10.42 7.82
C ALA A 117 11.02 -11.45 8.60
N LEU A 118 9.80 -11.74 8.16
CA LEU A 118 8.95 -12.75 8.78
C LEU A 118 9.49 -14.17 8.58
N GLY A 119 10.12 -14.43 7.44
CA GLY A 119 10.84 -15.69 7.21
C GLY A 119 12.02 -15.83 8.17
N PHE A 120 12.84 -14.79 8.28
CA PHE A 120 13.96 -14.72 9.22
C PHE A 120 13.48 -14.93 10.66
N ALA A 121 12.50 -14.13 11.08
CA ALA A 121 11.89 -14.18 12.39
C ALA A 121 11.27 -15.53 12.71
N THR A 122 10.75 -16.27 11.71
CA THR A 122 10.20 -17.61 11.92
C THR A 122 11.27 -18.59 12.36
N VAL A 123 12.42 -18.62 11.67
CA VAL A 123 13.53 -19.50 12.06
C VAL A 123 14.10 -19.08 13.41
N GLU A 124 14.30 -17.78 13.61
CA GLU A 124 14.76 -17.25 14.88
C GLU A 124 13.79 -17.61 16.03
N ASN A 125 12.48 -17.46 15.81
CA ASN A 125 11.47 -17.82 16.79
C ASN A 125 11.48 -19.32 17.12
N ILE A 126 11.78 -20.20 16.17
CA ILE A 126 11.99 -21.63 16.44
C ILE A 126 13.18 -21.83 17.40
N LEU A 127 14.32 -21.18 17.10
CA LEU A 127 15.53 -21.24 17.95
C LEU A 127 15.29 -20.69 19.35
N TYR A 128 14.37 -19.73 19.50
CA TYR A 128 14.01 -19.16 20.78
C TYR A 128 13.04 -20.03 21.60
N VAL A 129 11.97 -20.49 20.95
CA VAL A 129 10.80 -21.10 21.60
C VAL A 129 11.04 -22.56 21.98
N LEU A 130 11.73 -23.34 21.14
CA LEU A 130 11.97 -24.76 21.43
C LEU A 130 12.68 -24.99 22.78
N PRO A 131 13.77 -24.28 23.12
CA PRO A 131 14.44 -24.47 24.41
C PRO A 131 13.78 -23.75 25.59
N ARG A 132 12.97 -22.70 25.35
CA ARG A 132 12.44 -21.83 26.42
C ARG A 132 10.94 -22.01 26.70
N GLY A 133 10.23 -22.73 25.85
CA GLY A 133 8.83 -23.09 26.03
C GLY A 133 7.82 -22.00 25.67
N LEU A 134 6.57 -22.25 26.05
CA LEU A 134 5.38 -21.55 25.56
C LEU A 134 5.34 -20.06 25.93
N GLY A 135 5.80 -19.69 27.13
CA GLY A 135 5.76 -18.29 27.60
C GLY A 135 6.57 -17.36 26.70
N VAL A 136 7.79 -17.78 26.33
CA VAL A 136 8.63 -17.05 25.36
C VAL A 136 7.97 -17.02 23.99
N GLY A 137 7.34 -18.12 23.56
CA GLY A 137 6.61 -18.16 22.28
C GLY A 137 5.46 -17.17 22.20
N LEU A 138 4.67 -17.01 23.27
CA LEU A 138 3.58 -16.04 23.31
C LEU A 138 4.09 -14.59 23.23
N LEU A 139 5.12 -14.26 23.99
CA LEU A 139 5.72 -12.92 23.96
C LEU A 139 6.30 -12.60 22.58
N ARG A 140 7.06 -13.53 21.99
CA ARG A 140 7.66 -13.34 20.67
C ARG A 140 6.61 -13.26 19.56
N ALA A 141 5.53 -14.04 19.64
CA ALA A 141 4.43 -14.00 18.68
C ALA A 141 3.78 -12.61 18.58
N VAL A 142 3.68 -11.89 19.70
CA VAL A 142 3.04 -10.58 19.77
C VAL A 142 4.04 -9.43 19.60
N LEU A 143 5.28 -9.59 20.06
CA LEU A 143 6.28 -8.52 20.08
C LEU A 143 7.32 -8.71 18.98
N SER A 144 8.22 -9.68 19.13
CA SER A 144 9.39 -9.84 18.27
C SER A 144 9.05 -10.14 16.81
N VAL A 145 8.15 -11.09 16.55
CA VAL A 145 7.80 -11.51 15.16
C VAL A 145 7.23 -10.35 14.33
N PRO A 146 6.20 -9.61 14.78
CA PRO A 146 5.78 -8.40 14.09
C PRO A 146 6.85 -7.29 14.13
N GLY A 147 7.65 -7.19 15.21
CA GLY A 147 8.77 -6.24 15.31
C GLY A 147 9.71 -6.32 14.10
N HIS A 148 10.20 -7.51 13.76
CA HIS A 148 11.04 -7.69 12.57
C HIS A 148 10.34 -7.24 11.28
N ALA A 149 9.05 -7.55 11.14
CA ALA A 149 8.28 -7.14 9.96
C ALA A 149 8.11 -5.63 9.88
N LEU A 150 8.01 -4.94 11.03
CA LEU A 150 7.93 -3.50 11.12
C LEU A 150 9.28 -2.86 10.78
N ASP A 151 10.36 -3.30 11.41
CA ASP A 151 11.72 -2.76 11.20
C ASP A 151 12.13 -2.90 9.73
N SER A 152 12.03 -4.11 9.19
CA SER A 152 12.33 -4.34 7.79
C SER A 152 11.32 -3.68 6.85
N GLY A 153 10.06 -3.54 7.27
CA GLY A 153 9.06 -2.76 6.54
C GLY A 153 9.45 -1.30 6.38
N MET A 154 10.13 -0.70 7.38
CA MET A 154 10.68 0.65 7.27
C MET A 154 11.77 0.75 6.21
N PHE A 155 12.76 -0.16 6.18
CA PHE A 155 13.72 -0.13 5.06
C PHE A 155 13.05 -0.44 3.73
N GLY A 156 12.04 -1.32 3.72
CA GLY A 156 11.25 -1.66 2.56
C GLY A 156 10.60 -0.45 1.90
N PHE A 157 10.06 0.48 2.70
CA PHE A 157 9.53 1.75 2.20
C PHE A 157 10.60 2.57 1.44
N PHE A 158 11.80 2.70 2.01
CA PHE A 158 12.89 3.42 1.36
C PHE A 158 13.45 2.68 0.14
N LEU A 159 13.49 1.35 0.17
CA LEU A 159 13.86 0.52 -0.96
C LEU A 159 12.87 0.69 -2.12
N GLY A 160 11.58 0.75 -1.82
CA GLY A 160 10.52 1.07 -2.80
C GLY A 160 10.68 2.48 -3.38
N LEU A 161 10.99 3.48 -2.55
CA LEU A 161 11.31 4.82 -3.04
C LEU A 161 12.55 4.82 -3.94
N ALA A 162 13.59 4.08 -3.59
CA ALA A 162 14.80 3.93 -4.40
C ALA A 162 14.51 3.26 -5.74
N LYS A 163 13.59 2.29 -5.78
CA LYS A 163 13.13 1.64 -7.02
C LYS A 163 12.44 2.63 -7.95
N VAL A 164 11.60 3.52 -7.41
CA VAL A 164 10.81 4.49 -8.20
C VAL A 164 11.62 5.73 -8.59
N ARG A 165 12.45 6.25 -7.68
CA ARG A 165 13.15 7.54 -7.84
C ARG A 165 14.63 7.41 -8.17
N GLY A 166 15.20 6.23 -8.00
CA GLY A 166 16.65 6.02 -8.01
C GLY A 166 17.34 6.55 -6.76
N GLY A 167 18.62 6.20 -6.62
CA GLY A 167 19.51 6.73 -5.57
C GLY A 167 19.88 5.70 -4.49
N THR A 168 21.18 5.42 -4.38
CA THR A 168 21.74 4.54 -3.34
C THR A 168 21.59 5.11 -1.93
N GLY A 169 21.56 6.45 -1.80
CA GLY A 169 21.35 7.12 -0.52
C GLY A 169 20.03 6.75 0.16
N LEU A 170 18.96 6.49 -0.61
CA LEU A 170 17.69 6.02 -0.06
C LEU A 170 17.79 4.60 0.50
N VAL A 171 18.52 3.71 -0.20
CA VAL A 171 18.76 2.35 0.29
C VAL A 171 19.55 2.37 1.60
N CYS A 172 20.62 3.17 1.67
CA CYS A 172 21.40 3.34 2.90
C CYS A 172 20.54 3.92 4.02
N ALA A 173 19.75 4.98 3.74
CA ALA A 173 18.85 5.56 4.73
C ALA A 173 17.84 4.54 5.27
N GLY A 174 17.26 3.71 4.39
CA GLY A 174 16.36 2.63 4.79
C GLY A 174 17.01 1.64 5.75
N LEU A 175 18.20 1.13 5.38
CA LEU A 175 18.95 0.20 6.22
C LEU A 175 19.29 0.82 7.58
N MET A 176 19.71 2.08 7.63
CA MET A 176 20.02 2.77 8.88
C MET A 176 18.78 2.99 9.75
N VAL A 177 17.63 3.30 9.17
CA VAL A 177 16.37 3.42 9.92
C VAL A 177 15.97 2.08 10.54
N ALA A 178 15.99 0.99 9.76
CA ALA A 178 15.66 -0.33 10.29
C ALA A 178 16.66 -0.78 11.37
N THR A 179 17.96 -0.60 11.12
CA THR A 179 19.03 -0.87 12.08
C THR A 179 18.82 -0.10 13.39
N PHE A 180 18.40 1.17 13.29
CA PHE A 180 18.18 1.99 14.47
C PHE A 180 17.04 1.46 15.34
N PHE A 181 15.87 1.17 14.75
CA PHE A 181 14.72 0.68 15.53
C PHE A 181 14.96 -0.72 16.10
N HIS A 182 15.56 -1.61 15.31
CA HIS A 182 15.89 -2.96 15.74
C HIS A 182 16.97 -2.95 16.85
N GLY A 183 18.07 -2.21 16.65
CA GLY A 183 19.12 -2.08 17.66
C GLY A 183 18.63 -1.41 18.94
N LEU A 184 17.73 -0.43 18.82
CA LEU A 184 17.08 0.20 19.97
C LEU A 184 16.21 -0.80 20.75
N TRP A 185 15.44 -1.63 20.05
CA TRP A 185 14.62 -2.67 20.64
C TRP A 185 15.46 -3.65 21.49
N ASP A 186 16.51 -4.23 20.90
CA ASP A 186 17.36 -5.19 21.60
C ASP A 186 18.12 -4.56 22.76
N SER A 187 18.61 -3.32 22.57
CA SER A 187 19.31 -2.59 23.62
C SER A 187 18.42 -2.31 24.82
N ILE A 188 17.15 -1.93 24.61
CA ILE A 188 16.20 -1.67 25.70
C ILE A 188 15.95 -2.95 26.48
N LEU A 189 15.73 -4.08 25.79
CA LEU A 189 15.50 -5.36 26.47
C LEU A 189 16.74 -5.80 27.26
N SER A 190 17.94 -5.62 26.70
CA SER A 190 19.18 -6.03 27.34
C SER A 190 19.61 -5.14 28.50
N LEU A 191 19.29 -3.85 28.46
CA LEU A 191 19.61 -2.89 29.53
C LEU A 191 18.55 -2.86 30.65
N GLY A 192 17.58 -3.76 30.62
CA GLY A 192 16.53 -3.85 31.65
C GLY A 192 15.50 -2.72 31.57
N GLY A 193 15.20 -2.23 30.36
CA GLY A 193 14.16 -1.24 30.14
C GLY A 193 12.80 -1.69 30.65
N ASP A 194 12.06 -0.77 31.26
CA ASP A 194 10.74 -1.07 31.81
C ASP A 194 9.68 -1.34 30.71
N LEU A 195 8.57 -1.93 31.13
CA LEU A 195 7.47 -2.29 30.23
C LEU A 195 6.89 -1.07 29.50
N LEU A 196 6.83 0.10 30.14
CA LEU A 196 6.28 1.30 29.53
C LEU A 196 7.15 1.74 28.34
N LEU A 197 8.47 1.78 28.53
CA LEU A 197 9.43 2.11 27.49
C LEU A 197 9.36 1.12 26.31
N VAL A 198 9.32 -0.19 26.61
CA VAL A 198 9.16 -1.24 25.57
C VAL A 198 7.88 -1.02 24.77
N LEU A 199 6.74 -0.77 25.43
CA LEU A 199 5.46 -0.55 24.75
C LEU A 199 5.44 0.75 23.95
N LEU A 200 6.10 1.81 24.41
CA LEU A 200 6.21 3.07 23.70
C LEU A 200 7.02 2.90 22.41
N VAL A 201 8.17 2.23 22.47
CA VAL A 201 9.00 1.96 21.28
C VAL A 201 8.24 1.06 20.30
N TYR A 202 7.65 -0.03 20.78
CA TYR A 202 6.83 -0.92 19.95
C TYR A 202 5.69 -0.19 19.25
N SER A 203 4.95 0.65 19.99
CA SER A 203 3.84 1.43 19.45
C SER A 203 4.34 2.45 18.41
N SER A 204 5.52 3.03 18.63
CA SER A 204 6.13 3.97 17.67
C SER A 204 6.48 3.27 16.35
N GLN A 205 7.01 2.04 16.38
CA GLN A 205 7.30 1.26 15.17
C GLN A 205 6.03 1.02 14.35
N TRP A 206 4.94 0.61 14.99
CA TRP A 206 3.63 0.45 14.35
C TRP A 206 3.12 1.74 13.71
N VAL A 207 3.22 2.87 14.42
CA VAL A 207 2.79 4.17 13.90
C VAL A 207 3.62 4.57 12.69
N VAL A 208 4.95 4.47 12.77
CA VAL A 208 5.86 4.81 11.68
C VAL A 208 5.56 3.98 10.43
N VAL A 209 5.47 2.66 10.56
CA VAL A 209 5.15 1.77 9.43
C VAL A 209 3.75 2.06 8.88
N ALA A 210 2.75 2.30 9.73
CA ALA A 210 1.41 2.65 9.26
C ALA A 210 1.40 3.97 8.46
N LEU A 211 2.18 4.98 8.88
CA LEU A 211 2.34 6.23 8.14
C LEU A 211 3.08 6.01 6.81
N MET A 212 4.11 5.17 6.80
CA MET A 212 4.85 4.79 5.58
C MET A 212 3.96 4.02 4.60
N MET A 213 3.18 3.04 5.06
CA MET A 213 2.20 2.32 4.23
C MET A 213 1.13 3.27 3.66
N ARG A 214 0.59 4.19 4.47
CA ARG A 214 -0.35 5.21 3.98
C ARG A 214 0.28 6.12 2.92
N ARG A 215 1.56 6.44 3.05
CA ARG A 215 2.31 7.21 2.06
C ARG A 215 2.58 6.40 0.81
N ALA A 216 3.04 5.16 0.93
CA ALA A 216 3.27 4.23 -0.18
C ALA A 216 1.99 4.03 -1.01
N ALA A 217 0.85 3.78 -0.35
CA ALA A 217 -0.44 3.66 -1.01
C ALA A 217 -0.88 4.95 -1.74
N ARG A 218 -0.49 6.14 -1.26
CA ARG A 218 -0.75 7.40 -1.98
C ARG A 218 0.15 7.59 -3.19
N LEU A 219 1.35 7.02 -3.17
CA LEU A 219 2.31 7.04 -4.27
C LEU A 219 2.06 5.94 -5.30
N SER A 220 1.12 5.02 -5.04
CA SER A 220 0.80 3.90 -5.91
C SER A 220 0.35 4.37 -7.30
N PRO A 221 0.98 3.92 -8.40
CA PRO A 221 0.53 4.22 -9.75
C PRO A 221 -0.77 3.46 -10.11
N PHE A 222 -1.18 2.48 -9.30
CA PHE A 222 -2.40 1.69 -9.51
C PHE A 222 -3.63 2.31 -8.83
N ARG A 223 -3.43 3.27 -7.92
CA ARG A 223 -4.52 4.00 -7.25
C ARG A 223 -5.52 4.62 -8.25
N GLU A 224 -5.01 5.18 -9.33
CA GLU A 224 -5.82 5.80 -10.39
C GLU A 224 -6.57 4.80 -11.27
N ARG A 225 -6.25 3.50 -11.24
CA ARG A 225 -7.04 2.46 -11.93
C ARG A 225 -8.25 2.05 -11.09
N VAL A 226 -8.09 1.97 -9.77
CA VAL A 226 -9.12 1.44 -8.85
C VAL A 226 -10.17 2.50 -8.49
N ILE A 227 -9.77 3.75 -8.23
CA ILE A 227 -10.72 4.81 -7.80
C ILE A 227 -11.78 5.09 -8.89
N PRO A 228 -11.42 5.29 -10.17
CA PRO A 228 -12.40 5.48 -11.25
C PRO A 228 -13.25 4.25 -11.54
N ALA A 229 -12.78 3.02 -11.26
CA ALA A 229 -13.58 1.81 -11.43
C ALA A 229 -14.69 1.65 -10.38
N LEU A 230 -14.51 2.22 -9.18
CA LEU A 230 -15.51 2.22 -8.10
C LEU A 230 -16.55 3.35 -8.24
N ILE A 231 -16.19 4.46 -8.90
CA ILE A 231 -17.07 5.61 -9.08
C ILE A 231 -18.39 5.25 -9.79
N PRO A 232 -18.42 4.45 -10.87
CA PRO A 232 -19.67 3.99 -11.50
C PRO A 232 -20.55 3.16 -10.55
N LEU A 233 -19.95 2.29 -9.73
CA LEU A 233 -20.66 1.40 -8.80
C LEU A 233 -21.30 2.18 -7.64
N ILE A 234 -20.62 3.20 -7.13
CA ILE A 234 -21.17 4.11 -6.10
C ILE A 234 -22.21 5.06 -6.72
N ARG A 235 -21.98 5.55 -7.95
CA ARG A 235 -22.95 6.37 -8.69
C ARG A 235 -24.24 5.63 -9.02
N GLN A 236 -24.18 4.33 -9.33
CA GLN A 236 -25.39 3.55 -9.67
C GLN A 236 -26.43 3.54 -8.55
N ARG A 237 -26.03 3.73 -7.29
CA ARG A 237 -26.96 3.78 -6.16
C ARG A 237 -27.74 5.10 -6.04
N TRP A 238 -27.32 6.14 -6.76
CA TRP A 238 -27.92 7.49 -6.77
C TRP A 238 -28.08 8.06 -8.18
N ALA A 239 -27.95 7.23 -9.21
CA ALA A 239 -28.06 7.68 -10.58
C ALA A 239 -29.52 7.99 -10.88
N ALA A 240 -29.82 9.28 -11.04
CA ALA A 240 -31.06 9.77 -11.61
C ALA A 240 -31.42 8.94 -12.85
N THR A 241 -32.59 8.33 -12.89
CA THR A 241 -33.03 7.54 -14.05
C THR A 241 -33.93 8.39 -14.95
N CYS A 242 -33.86 8.15 -16.26
CA CYS A 242 -34.69 8.84 -17.22
C CYS A 242 -36.15 8.40 -17.06
N PRO A 243 -37.11 9.32 -16.83
CA PRO A 243 -38.52 8.96 -16.63
C PRO A 243 -39.17 8.34 -17.88
N LYS A 244 -38.52 8.41 -19.06
CA LYS A 244 -39.01 7.74 -20.28
C LYS A 244 -38.63 6.27 -20.38
N CYS A 245 -37.38 5.96 -20.05
CA CYS A 245 -36.73 4.71 -20.48
C CYS A 245 -36.00 3.99 -19.35
N GLY A 246 -36.03 4.53 -18.13
CA GLY A 246 -35.38 3.95 -16.95
C GLY A 246 -33.86 3.96 -16.97
N ARG A 247 -33.22 4.38 -18.07
CA ARG A 247 -31.75 4.40 -18.17
C ARG A 247 -31.12 5.53 -17.35
N PRO A 248 -29.88 5.38 -16.86
CA PRO A 248 -29.19 6.41 -16.10
C PRO A 248 -29.05 7.73 -16.88
N LEU A 249 -29.24 8.85 -16.19
CA LEU A 249 -28.97 10.20 -16.67
C LEU A 249 -27.51 10.57 -16.38
N VAL A 250 -26.95 11.44 -17.23
CA VAL A 250 -25.61 12.03 -17.06
C VAL A 250 -25.76 13.53 -16.89
N PHE A 251 -25.23 14.11 -15.82
CA PHE A 251 -25.24 15.57 -15.62
C PHE A 251 -24.18 16.23 -16.52
N ILE A 252 -24.58 17.24 -17.29
CA ILE A 252 -23.68 18.01 -18.16
C ILE A 252 -23.47 19.39 -17.52
N GLU A 253 -22.30 19.59 -16.88
CA GLU A 253 -21.97 20.83 -16.15
C GLU A 253 -22.11 22.08 -17.01
N ARG A 254 -21.64 22.03 -18.27
CA ARG A 254 -21.71 23.15 -19.23
C ARG A 254 -23.12 23.72 -19.37
N TYR A 255 -24.15 22.90 -19.18
CA TYR A 255 -25.55 23.27 -19.37
C TYR A 255 -26.40 23.11 -18.11
N SER A 256 -25.77 22.82 -16.97
CA SER A 256 -26.43 22.58 -15.68
C SER A 256 -27.64 21.63 -15.76
N GLY A 257 -27.56 20.58 -16.59
CA GLY A 257 -28.71 19.75 -16.94
C GLY A 257 -28.41 18.25 -17.03
N TRP A 258 -29.39 17.42 -16.64
CA TRP A 258 -29.31 15.96 -16.76
C TRP A 258 -29.72 15.50 -18.16
N PHE A 259 -28.85 14.78 -18.88
CA PHE A 259 -29.08 14.29 -20.23
C PHE A 259 -29.20 12.77 -20.30
N CYS A 260 -30.18 12.28 -21.06
CA CYS A 260 -30.31 10.86 -21.39
C CYS A 260 -29.79 10.58 -22.79
N TYR A 261 -28.66 9.87 -22.92
CA TYR A 261 -28.10 9.50 -24.23
C TYR A 261 -28.99 8.56 -25.05
N SER A 262 -29.84 7.77 -24.39
CA SER A 262 -30.75 6.84 -25.09
C SER A 262 -31.99 7.53 -25.64
N CYS A 263 -32.56 8.47 -24.89
CA CYS A 263 -33.71 9.26 -25.34
C CYS A 263 -33.32 10.54 -26.07
N ARG A 264 -32.02 10.87 -26.08
CA ARG A 264 -31.42 12.10 -26.63
C ARG A 264 -32.15 13.37 -26.19
N ARG A 265 -32.48 13.44 -24.89
CA ARG A 265 -33.21 14.57 -24.31
C ARG A 265 -32.68 14.88 -22.92
N TYR A 266 -32.76 16.16 -22.54
CA TYR A 266 -32.60 16.57 -21.16
C TYR A 266 -33.83 16.13 -20.35
N ALA A 267 -33.62 15.79 -19.08
CA ALA A 267 -34.73 15.54 -18.16
C ALA A 267 -35.39 16.89 -17.83
N SER A 268 -36.71 16.99 -18.07
CA SER A 268 -37.55 18.01 -17.46
C SER A 268 -37.52 17.76 -15.96
N GLU A 269 -36.92 18.68 -15.20
CA GLU A 269 -36.57 18.57 -13.79
C GLU A 269 -37.43 17.59 -12.95
N PRO A 270 -36.82 16.64 -12.25
CA PRO A 270 -37.39 16.17 -11.00
C PRO A 270 -36.93 17.12 -9.90
N ALA A 271 -37.88 17.85 -9.30
CA ALA A 271 -37.72 18.78 -8.16
C ALA A 271 -37.14 18.15 -6.87
N SER A 272 -36.53 16.97 -6.96
CA SER A 272 -35.89 16.22 -5.88
C SER A 272 -34.40 15.94 -6.10
N MET A 273 -33.80 16.43 -7.20
CA MET A 273 -32.40 16.17 -7.55
C MET A 273 -31.59 17.46 -7.48
N GLY A 274 -31.07 17.76 -6.29
CA GLY A 274 -30.20 18.91 -6.07
C GLY A 274 -29.02 18.92 -7.05
N ILE A 275 -28.55 20.13 -7.38
CA ILE A 275 -27.32 20.35 -8.16
C ILE A 275 -26.16 19.71 -7.36
N PRO A 276 -25.42 18.74 -7.92
CA PRO A 276 -24.28 18.17 -7.21
C PRO A 276 -23.25 19.26 -6.94
N SER A 277 -22.79 19.40 -5.69
CA SER A 277 -21.78 20.41 -5.35
C SER A 277 -20.48 20.14 -6.10
N ALA A 278 -19.76 21.20 -6.50
CA ALA A 278 -18.54 21.13 -7.32
C ALA A 278 -17.43 20.22 -6.74
N ALA A 279 -17.47 19.89 -5.46
CA ALA A 279 -16.55 18.94 -4.81
C ALA A 279 -16.75 17.48 -5.26
N SER A 280 -17.79 17.17 -6.04
CA SER A 280 -18.14 15.81 -6.48
C SER A 280 -17.56 15.40 -7.85
N TYR A 281 -16.79 16.27 -8.49
CA TYR A 281 -16.17 16.01 -9.79
C TYR A 281 -14.64 16.07 -9.71
N LEU A 282 -13.98 14.91 -9.72
CA LEU A 282 -12.64 14.79 -10.29
C LEU A 282 -12.82 14.40 -11.77
N PRO A 283 -12.22 15.12 -12.72
CA PRO A 283 -12.43 14.89 -14.13
C PRO A 283 -11.82 13.54 -14.52
N VAL A 284 -12.66 12.60 -14.93
CA VAL A 284 -12.18 11.39 -15.60
C VAL A 284 -11.91 11.77 -17.05
N ALA A 285 -10.63 11.96 -17.38
CA ALA A 285 -10.16 11.86 -18.77
C ALA A 285 -10.26 10.39 -19.19
N VAL A 286 -11.48 9.91 -19.49
CA VAL A 286 -11.68 8.63 -20.15
C VAL A 286 -11.12 8.80 -21.56
N ARG A 287 -9.95 8.23 -21.84
CA ARG A 287 -9.50 7.98 -23.22
C ARG A 287 -10.38 6.87 -23.82
N GLY A 288 -11.63 7.21 -24.09
CA GLY A 288 -12.54 6.57 -25.03
C GLY A 288 -13.06 7.67 -25.95
N ARG A 289 -13.53 7.35 -27.16
CA ARG A 289 -14.07 8.37 -28.09
C ARG A 289 -14.91 9.39 -27.32
N PRO A 290 -14.68 10.71 -27.50
CA PRO A 290 -15.48 11.70 -26.81
C PRO A 290 -16.96 11.33 -27.04
N PRO A 291 -17.78 11.26 -25.97
CA PRO A 291 -19.21 11.16 -26.18
C PRO A 291 -19.58 12.28 -27.13
N GLN A 292 -20.28 11.96 -28.22
CA GLN A 292 -20.80 12.95 -29.17
C GLN A 292 -21.33 14.12 -28.33
N GLU A 293 -20.77 15.32 -28.54
CA GLU A 293 -21.07 16.48 -27.69
C GLU A 293 -22.58 16.58 -27.53
N ALA A 294 -23.05 16.60 -26.27
CA ALA A 294 -24.46 16.74 -25.99
C ALA A 294 -24.96 18.03 -26.68
N PRO A 295 -26.09 17.99 -27.39
CA PRO A 295 -26.57 19.18 -28.09
C PRO A 295 -26.83 20.31 -27.07
N PRO A 296 -26.48 21.56 -27.40
CA PRO A 296 -26.74 22.72 -26.55
C PRO A 296 -28.24 22.89 -26.33
N ILE A 297 -28.68 23.35 -25.16
CA ILE A 297 -30.10 23.51 -24.81
C ILE A 297 -30.77 24.55 -25.72
N ALA A 298 -31.98 24.28 -26.21
CA ALA A 298 -32.76 25.29 -26.91
C ALA A 298 -33.33 26.31 -25.92
N HIS A 299 -33.14 27.59 -26.22
CA HIS A 299 -33.69 28.72 -25.49
C HIS A 299 -34.75 29.43 -26.36
N PRO A 300 -35.64 30.25 -25.78
CA PRO A 300 -36.62 31.02 -26.55
C PRO A 300 -35.95 31.79 -27.70
N GLY A 301 -36.50 31.70 -28.91
CA GLY A 301 -35.92 32.29 -30.12
C GLY A 301 -34.84 31.45 -30.81
N THR A 302 -34.62 30.21 -30.38
CA THR A 302 -33.70 29.25 -31.05
C THR A 302 -34.39 27.93 -31.38
N LYS A 303 -34.04 27.35 -32.53
CA LYS A 303 -34.51 26.03 -32.99
C LYS A 303 -33.33 25.14 -33.33
N TYR A 304 -33.51 23.83 -33.27
CA TYR A 304 -32.52 22.89 -33.79
C TYR A 304 -32.74 22.66 -35.28
N CYS A 305 -31.65 22.66 -36.06
CA CYS A 305 -31.67 22.18 -37.42
C CYS A 305 -32.18 20.73 -37.48
N ILE A 306 -33.14 20.46 -38.35
CA ILE A 306 -33.75 19.13 -38.52
C ILE A 306 -32.70 18.09 -38.95
N ASN A 307 -31.73 18.51 -39.78
CA ASN A 307 -30.73 17.61 -40.38
C ASN A 307 -29.51 17.37 -39.50
N CYS A 308 -28.89 18.43 -38.97
CA CYS A 308 -27.61 18.30 -38.24
C CYS A 308 -27.71 18.62 -36.74
N ARG A 309 -28.92 18.95 -36.25
CA ARG A 309 -29.20 19.29 -34.84
C ARG A 309 -28.35 20.44 -34.29
N PHE A 310 -27.79 21.28 -35.17
CA PHE A 310 -27.15 22.53 -34.80
C PHE A 310 -28.19 23.51 -34.29
N LEU A 311 -27.94 24.12 -33.13
CA LEU A 311 -28.81 25.15 -32.58
C LEU A 311 -28.64 26.45 -33.35
N MET A 312 -29.73 27.02 -33.83
CA MET A 312 -29.74 28.19 -34.70
C MET A 312 -30.89 29.13 -34.33
N PRO A 313 -30.82 30.43 -34.68
CA PRO A 313 -31.93 31.36 -34.47
C PRO A 313 -33.20 30.88 -35.18
N GLU A 314 -34.35 31.06 -34.54
CA GLU A 314 -35.65 30.61 -35.07
C GLU A 314 -36.00 31.30 -36.41
N SER A 315 -35.51 32.54 -36.59
CA SER A 315 -35.59 33.33 -37.83
C SER A 315 -34.74 32.79 -39.00
N SER A 316 -33.84 31.84 -38.75
CA SER A 316 -32.92 31.34 -39.77
C SER A 316 -33.58 30.33 -40.69
N ARG A 317 -33.65 30.65 -41.99
CA ARG A 317 -34.16 29.78 -43.06
C ARG A 317 -33.17 28.69 -43.52
N TYR A 318 -31.88 28.85 -43.22
CA TYR A 318 -30.83 27.90 -43.59
C TYR A 318 -29.91 27.61 -42.41
N CYS A 319 -29.45 26.36 -42.28
CA CYS A 319 -28.51 25.97 -41.24
C CYS A 319 -27.08 26.36 -41.63
N SER A 320 -26.44 27.24 -40.85
CA SER A 320 -25.05 27.67 -41.08
C SER A 320 -24.02 26.54 -40.99
N ARG A 321 -24.35 25.41 -40.35
CA ARG A 321 -23.45 24.26 -40.21
C ARG A 321 -23.52 23.27 -41.37
N CYS A 322 -24.71 23.03 -41.93
CA CYS A 322 -24.92 21.98 -42.93
C CYS A 322 -25.61 22.45 -44.22
N GLY A 323 -25.90 23.74 -44.36
CA GLY A 323 -26.51 24.34 -45.55
C GLY A 323 -27.98 23.99 -45.80
N ALA A 324 -28.59 23.13 -44.97
CA ALA A 324 -29.96 22.66 -45.19
C ALA A 324 -31.01 23.76 -44.95
N ALA A 325 -31.97 23.89 -45.86
CA ALA A 325 -33.17 24.72 -45.67
C ALA A 325 -34.00 24.17 -44.50
N GLN A 326 -34.52 25.07 -43.66
CA GLN A 326 -35.36 24.74 -42.52
C GLN A 326 -36.77 25.28 -42.77
N SER A 327 -37.76 24.39 -42.72
CA SER A 327 -39.18 24.75 -42.69
C SER A 327 -39.56 25.50 -41.43
#